data_AF-A0A699VDR8-F1
#
_entry.id   AF-A0A699VDR8-F1
#
_cell.length_a   1.000
_cell.length_b   1.000
_cell.length_c   1.000
_cell.angle_alpha   90.00
_cell.angle_beta   90.00
_cell.angle_gamma   90.00
#
_symmetry.space_group_name_H-M   'P 1'
#
loop_
_entity.id
_entity.type
_entity.pdbx_description
1 polymer ?
#
loop_
_entity_poly.entity_id
_entity_poly.type
_entity_poly.pdbx_seq_one_letter_code
_entity_poly.pdbx_strand_id
1 'polypeptide(L)'
;LKLIAAPSRRTKGVVIRDPEESTTTTSIIIHSKIKSKDKGKGILVDEPKPLKKQAQIEQDEKYARELDAELNRTIDWDEVIDQVNKKAKEDPAVKRYQTLKKKPQTKAQARKNMMIYLKNVAGFKMDYFKGMSYNDICPVFEKHFDSNVAFL
;
A
#
# COMPACT_ATOMS: atom_id res chain seq x y z
N LEU A 1 51.29 22.44 -4.53
CA LEU A 1 49.91 22.44 -4.01
C LEU A 1 49.04 23.23 -4.98
N LYS A 2 48.29 22.56 -5.85
CA LYS A 2 47.49 23.19 -6.92
C LYS A 2 46.04 22.76 -6.69
N LEU A 3 45.21 23.68 -6.18
CA LEU A 3 43.78 23.46 -5.94
C LEU A 3 43.04 23.55 -7.28
N ILE A 4 42.50 22.44 -7.75
CA ILE A 4 41.61 22.41 -8.91
C ILE A 4 40.18 22.44 -8.36
N ALA A 5 39.52 23.59 -8.46
CA ALA A 5 38.11 23.74 -8.11
C ALA A 5 37.24 23.12 -9.22
N ALA A 6 36.39 22.17 -8.85
CA ALA A 6 35.43 21.56 -9.76
C ALA A 6 34.21 22.49 -9.98
N PRO A 7 33.66 22.59 -11.20
CA PRO A 7 32.46 23.37 -11.44
C PRO A 7 31.22 22.69 -10.84
N SER A 8 30.53 23.42 -9.95
CA SER A 8 29.26 23.00 -9.35
C SER A 8 28.16 22.90 -10.42
N ARG A 9 27.50 21.74 -10.52
CA ARG A 9 26.34 21.54 -11.40
C ARG A 9 25.15 22.33 -10.84
N ARG A 10 24.72 23.37 -11.57
CA ARG A 10 23.42 24.03 -11.33
C ARG A 10 22.30 23.04 -11.64
N THR A 11 21.61 22.55 -10.61
CA THR A 11 20.30 21.94 -10.76
C THR A 11 19.29 23.03 -11.11
N LYS A 12 18.61 22.87 -12.26
CA LYS A 12 17.45 23.69 -12.59
C LYS A 12 16.36 23.35 -11.59
N GLY A 13 16.11 24.21 -10.62
CA GLY A 13 14.96 24.09 -9.73
C GLY A 13 13.69 24.13 -10.57
N VAL A 14 12.87 23.09 -10.46
CA VAL A 14 11.47 23.16 -10.88
C VAL A 14 10.79 24.08 -9.88
N VAL A 15 10.37 25.25 -10.34
CA VAL A 15 9.53 26.16 -9.58
C VAL A 15 8.15 25.53 -9.50
N ILE A 16 7.89 24.83 -8.41
CA ILE A 16 6.53 24.46 -8.03
C ILE A 16 5.85 25.76 -7.62
N ARG A 17 4.95 26.25 -8.47
CA ARG A 17 3.98 27.27 -8.07
C ARG A 17 2.96 26.56 -7.20
N ASP A 18 2.82 27.01 -5.96
CA ASP A 18 1.64 26.66 -5.16
C ASP A 18 0.39 27.19 -5.87
N PRO A 19 -0.69 26.40 -5.95
CA PRO A 19 -1.97 26.92 -6.40
C PRO A 19 -2.45 27.96 -5.37
N GLU A 20 -2.76 29.15 -5.84
CA GLU A 20 -3.39 30.20 -5.05
C GLU A 20 -4.64 29.67 -4.34
N GLU A 21 -4.53 29.41 -3.03
CA GLU A 21 -5.67 29.29 -2.10
C GLU A 21 -6.18 30.68 -1.65
N SER A 22 -6.10 31.72 -2.49
CA SER A 22 -6.32 33.12 -2.09
C SER A 22 -7.59 33.78 -2.62
N THR A 23 -8.50 33.08 -3.28
CA THR A 23 -9.79 33.65 -3.74
C THR A 23 -10.96 33.32 -2.82
N THR A 24 -10.93 32.15 -2.15
CA THR A 24 -12.02 31.70 -1.26
C THR A 24 -11.96 32.38 0.10
N THR A 25 -10.77 32.50 0.70
CA THR A 25 -10.59 33.12 2.03
C THR A 25 -10.82 34.63 1.99
N THR A 26 -10.44 35.29 0.89
CA THR A 26 -10.65 36.73 0.68
C THR A 26 -12.14 37.05 0.53
N SER A 27 -12.92 36.21 -0.18
CA SER A 27 -14.36 36.41 -0.32
C SER A 27 -15.13 36.19 0.99
N ILE A 28 -14.74 35.19 1.81
CA ILE A 28 -15.35 34.93 3.13
C ILE A 28 -15.04 36.07 4.14
N ILE A 29 -13.82 36.63 4.08
CA ILE A 29 -13.41 37.73 4.97
C ILE A 29 -14.06 39.06 4.56
N ILE A 30 -14.26 39.32 3.25
CA ILE A 30 -14.91 40.55 2.78
C ILE A 30 -16.39 40.59 3.20
N HIS A 31 -17.10 39.46 3.21
CA HIS A 31 -18.51 39.44 3.61
C HIS A 31 -18.72 39.57 5.12
N SER A 32 -17.72 39.21 5.94
CA SER A 32 -17.82 39.20 7.41
C SER A 32 -17.30 40.47 8.10
N LYS A 33 -16.63 41.37 7.36
CA LYS A 33 -16.01 42.58 7.93
C LYS A 33 -16.75 43.87 7.55
N ILE A 34 -18.07 43.88 7.60
CA ILE A 34 -18.84 45.13 7.69
C ILE A 34 -19.20 45.31 9.18
N LYS A 35 -18.48 46.24 9.83
CA LYS A 35 -18.69 46.59 11.23
C LYS A 35 -20.10 47.16 11.42
N SER A 36 -21.01 46.37 11.99
CA SER A 36 -22.22 46.92 12.60
C SER A 36 -21.91 47.31 14.04
N LYS A 37 -21.78 48.62 14.28
CA LYS A 37 -22.01 49.21 15.60
C LYS A 37 -23.23 50.11 15.46
N ASP A 38 -24.39 49.48 15.46
CA ASP A 38 -25.67 50.17 15.62
C ASP A 38 -26.48 49.48 16.71
N LYS A 39 -27.04 50.29 17.60
CA LYS A 39 -27.82 49.86 18.75
C LYS A 39 -29.24 49.61 18.28
N GLY A 40 -29.61 48.37 18.02
CA GLY A 40 -31.02 48.08 17.74
C GLY A 40 -31.32 46.63 17.40
N LYS A 41 -32.09 46.01 18.29
CA LYS A 41 -33.06 44.91 18.08
C LYS A 41 -32.52 43.62 17.44
N GLY A 42 -32.69 42.51 18.17
CA GLY A 42 -32.36 41.16 17.74
C GLY A 42 -33.00 40.84 16.39
N ILE A 43 -32.14 40.59 15.40
CA ILE A 43 -32.54 40.05 14.10
C ILE A 43 -32.66 38.54 14.35
N LEU A 44 -33.89 38.04 14.35
CA LEU A 44 -34.15 36.61 14.23
C LEU A 44 -33.54 36.17 12.90
N VAL A 45 -32.38 35.52 12.95
CA VAL A 45 -31.75 34.89 11.79
C VAL A 45 -32.63 33.68 11.47
N ASP A 46 -33.55 33.88 10.53
CA ASP A 46 -34.34 32.80 9.97
C ASP A 46 -33.41 31.95 9.09
N GLU A 47 -33.27 30.68 9.44
CA GLU A 47 -32.36 29.74 8.79
C GLU A 47 -32.77 29.59 7.30
N PRO A 48 -31.86 29.79 6.33
CA PRO A 48 -32.25 29.76 4.93
C PRO A 48 -32.74 28.36 4.56
N LYS A 49 -34.03 28.29 4.18
CA LYS A 49 -34.79 27.07 3.78
C LYS A 49 -33.93 25.95 3.14
N PRO A 50 -33.96 24.71 3.66
CA PRO A 50 -33.17 23.58 3.15
C PRO A 50 -33.70 22.94 1.85
N LEU A 51 -34.85 23.39 1.35
CA LEU A 51 -35.63 22.68 0.31
C LEU A 51 -34.93 22.52 -1.05
N LYS A 52 -34.05 23.46 -1.43
CA LYS A 52 -33.35 23.39 -2.74
C LYS A 52 -32.29 22.30 -2.80
N LYS A 53 -31.71 21.89 -1.66
CA LYS A 53 -30.71 20.83 -1.59
C LYS A 53 -31.35 19.45 -1.69
N GLN A 54 -32.53 19.26 -1.09
CA GLN A 54 -33.24 17.98 -1.12
C GLN A 54 -33.67 17.58 -2.54
N ALA A 55 -34.18 18.53 -3.32
CA ALA A 55 -34.56 18.29 -4.71
C ALA A 55 -33.36 17.91 -5.60
N GLN A 56 -32.19 18.51 -5.34
CA GLN A 56 -30.96 18.18 -6.06
C GLN A 56 -30.42 16.81 -5.67
N ILE A 57 -30.45 16.46 -4.38
CA ILE A 57 -30.08 15.13 -3.87
C ILE A 57 -30.97 14.04 -4.48
N GLU A 58 -32.29 14.29 -4.58
CA GLU A 58 -33.23 13.33 -5.15
C GLU A 58 -33.00 13.11 -6.66
N GLN A 59 -32.64 14.17 -7.40
CA GLN A 59 -32.27 14.06 -8.81
C GLN A 59 -30.97 13.28 -9.01
N ASP A 60 -29.94 13.58 -8.21
CA ASP A 60 -28.65 12.88 -8.26
C ASP A 60 -28.80 11.40 -7.87
N GLU A 61 -29.67 11.10 -6.89
CA GLU A 61 -29.96 9.73 -6.47
C GLU A 61 -30.73 8.96 -7.55
N LYS A 62 -31.72 9.58 -8.19
CA LYS A 62 -32.47 8.96 -9.29
C LYS A 62 -31.55 8.68 -10.49
N TYR A 63 -30.66 9.61 -10.81
CA TYR A 63 -29.66 9.46 -11.86
C TYR A 63 -28.68 8.31 -11.54
N ALA A 64 -28.22 8.19 -10.28
CA ALA A 64 -27.38 7.08 -9.87
C ALA A 64 -28.08 5.71 -9.99
N ARG A 65 -29.37 5.62 -9.63
CA ARG A 65 -30.16 4.38 -9.79
C ARG A 65 -30.39 3.99 -11.25
N GLU A 66 -30.60 4.97 -12.13
CA GLU A 66 -30.77 4.73 -13.57
C GLU A 66 -29.48 4.24 -14.21
N LEU A 67 -28.34 4.89 -13.89
CA LEU A 67 -27.01 4.48 -14.35
C LEU A 67 -26.65 3.05 -13.89
N ASP A 68 -26.96 2.69 -12.64
CA ASP A 68 -26.71 1.36 -12.10
C ASP A 68 -27.56 0.28 -12.80
N ALA A 69 -28.85 0.57 -13.07
CA ALA A 69 -29.73 -0.34 -13.79
C ALA A 69 -29.33 -0.54 -15.27
N GLU A 70 -28.79 0.50 -15.91
CA GLU A 70 -28.28 0.45 -17.27
C GLU A 70 -26.99 -0.38 -17.36
N LEU A 71 -26.02 -0.12 -16.48
CA LEU A 71 -24.77 -0.90 -16.42
C LEU A 71 -25.03 -2.38 -16.11
N ASN A 72 -25.97 -2.68 -15.22
CA ASN A 72 -26.35 -4.05 -14.88
C ASN A 72 -26.99 -4.84 -16.04
N ARG A 73 -27.53 -4.17 -17.07
CA ARG A 73 -28.07 -4.82 -18.28
C ARG A 73 -27.03 -5.00 -19.38
N THR A 74 -25.99 -4.19 -19.36
CA THR A 74 -25.00 -4.10 -20.45
C THR A 74 -23.70 -4.86 -20.15
N ILE A 75 -23.36 -5.03 -18.88
CA ILE A 75 -22.12 -5.68 -18.47
C ILE A 75 -22.37 -7.16 -18.21
N ASP A 76 -21.71 -8.02 -18.97
CA ASP A 76 -21.56 -9.43 -18.61
C ASP A 76 -20.61 -9.52 -17.40
N TRP A 77 -21.19 -9.64 -16.22
CA TRP A 77 -20.45 -9.72 -14.96
C TRP A 77 -19.55 -10.96 -14.90
N ASP A 78 -19.91 -12.06 -15.57
CA ASP A 78 -19.08 -13.26 -15.60
C ASP A 78 -17.79 -13.00 -16.41
N GLU A 79 -17.90 -12.28 -17.54
CA GLU A 79 -16.74 -11.87 -18.34
C GLU A 79 -15.81 -10.93 -17.54
N VAL A 80 -16.38 -9.97 -16.81
CA VAL A 80 -15.59 -9.04 -15.97
C VAL A 80 -14.84 -9.79 -14.87
N ILE A 81 -15.50 -10.74 -14.19
CA ILE A 81 -14.88 -11.58 -13.17
C ILE A 81 -13.77 -12.45 -13.76
N ASP A 82 -13.99 -13.05 -14.93
CA ASP A 82 -12.97 -13.83 -15.63
C ASP A 82 -11.76 -12.99 -16.04
N GLN A 83 -11.97 -11.75 -16.51
CA GLN A 83 -10.89 -10.82 -16.82
C GLN A 83 -10.08 -10.45 -15.58
N VAL A 84 -10.75 -10.17 -14.45
CA VAL A 84 -10.08 -9.89 -13.16
C VAL A 84 -9.27 -11.10 -12.70
N ASN A 85 -9.85 -12.29 -12.76
CA ASN A 85 -9.18 -13.55 -12.39
C ASN A 85 -7.99 -13.86 -13.31
N LYS A 86 -8.11 -13.59 -14.61
CA LYS A 86 -7.01 -13.75 -15.58
C LYS A 86 -5.87 -12.78 -15.27
N LYS A 87 -6.17 -11.49 -15.03
CA LYS A 87 -5.17 -10.49 -14.63
C LYS A 87 -4.49 -10.86 -13.29
N ALA A 88 -5.25 -11.36 -12.33
CA ALA A 88 -4.71 -11.82 -11.04
C ALA A 88 -3.76 -13.03 -11.19
N LYS A 89 -4.06 -13.98 -12.09
CA LYS A 89 -3.16 -15.10 -12.42
C LYS A 89 -1.94 -14.65 -13.23
N GLU A 90 -2.09 -13.57 -14.00
CA GLU A 90 -1.02 -13.00 -14.81
C GLU A 90 -0.07 -12.09 -14.04
N ASP A 91 -0.48 -11.63 -12.86
CA ASP A 91 0.28 -10.79 -11.96
C ASP A 91 1.70 -11.36 -11.72
N PRO A 92 2.76 -10.56 -11.95
CA PRO A 92 4.13 -11.01 -11.78
C PRO A 92 4.45 -11.53 -10.38
N ALA A 93 3.85 -10.98 -9.32
CA ALA A 93 4.07 -11.45 -7.96
C ALA A 93 3.41 -12.81 -7.74
N VAL A 94 2.17 -13.00 -8.21
CA VAL A 94 1.46 -14.29 -8.18
C VAL A 94 2.23 -15.36 -8.95
N LYS A 95 2.72 -15.05 -10.16
CA LYS A 95 3.56 -15.98 -10.96
C LYS A 95 4.86 -16.33 -10.26
N ARG A 96 5.55 -15.34 -9.68
CA ARG A 96 6.81 -15.57 -8.92
C ARG A 96 6.57 -16.45 -7.71
N TYR A 97 5.50 -16.23 -6.95
CA TYR A 97 5.15 -17.04 -5.79
C TYR A 97 4.84 -18.49 -6.15
N GLN A 98 4.01 -18.72 -7.19
CA GLN A 98 3.73 -20.07 -7.68
C GLN A 98 5.01 -20.78 -8.14
N THR A 99 5.88 -20.07 -8.85
CA THR A 99 7.18 -20.59 -9.30
C THR A 99 8.08 -20.94 -8.13
N LEU A 100 8.11 -20.12 -7.07
CA LEU A 100 8.89 -20.38 -5.87
C LEU A 100 8.34 -21.56 -5.07
N LYS A 101 7.02 -21.69 -4.92
CA LYS A 101 6.38 -22.86 -4.28
C LYS A 101 6.61 -24.15 -5.04
N LYS A 102 6.63 -24.10 -6.37
CA LYS A 102 6.88 -25.28 -7.22
C LYS A 102 8.34 -25.68 -7.27
N LYS A 103 9.28 -24.81 -6.88
CA LYS A 103 10.70 -25.16 -6.77
C LYS A 103 10.90 -25.98 -5.49
N PRO A 104 11.15 -27.29 -5.60
CA PRO A 104 11.50 -28.08 -4.42
C PRO A 104 12.76 -27.48 -3.83
N GLN A 105 12.81 -27.37 -2.51
CA GLN A 105 14.04 -26.98 -1.85
C GLN A 105 15.11 -28.02 -2.17
N THR A 106 16.17 -27.61 -2.88
CA THR A 106 17.21 -28.55 -3.31
C THR A 106 17.92 -29.15 -2.10
N LYS A 107 18.47 -30.37 -2.20
CA LYS A 107 19.24 -31.00 -1.12
C LYS A 107 20.36 -30.08 -0.60
N ALA A 108 20.98 -29.28 -1.48
CA ALA A 108 21.97 -28.28 -1.09
C ALA A 108 21.39 -27.13 -0.27
N GLN A 109 20.21 -26.62 -0.65
CA GLN A 109 19.52 -25.58 0.10
C GLN A 109 19.02 -26.09 1.46
N ALA A 110 18.48 -27.31 1.52
CA ALA A 110 18.10 -27.96 2.77
C ALA A 110 19.32 -28.15 3.69
N ARG A 111 20.43 -28.68 3.14
CA ARG A 111 21.71 -28.80 3.86
C ARG A 111 22.16 -27.44 4.43
N LYS A 112 22.12 -26.38 3.62
CA LYS A 112 22.50 -25.03 4.07
C LYS A 112 21.63 -24.56 5.23
N ASN A 113 20.31 -24.74 5.14
CA ASN A 113 19.39 -24.37 6.21
C ASN A 113 19.66 -25.17 7.50
N MET A 114 19.94 -26.47 7.41
CA MET A 114 20.24 -27.32 8.58
C MET A 114 21.54 -26.90 9.28
N MET A 115 22.61 -26.60 8.54
CA MET A 115 23.86 -26.09 9.12
C MET A 115 23.65 -24.75 9.83
N ILE A 116 22.84 -23.85 9.26
CA ILE A 116 22.51 -22.55 9.86
C ILE A 116 21.74 -22.75 11.17
N TYR A 117 20.75 -23.65 11.19
CA TYR A 117 20.02 -23.99 12.40
C TYR A 117 20.96 -24.52 13.48
N LEU A 118 21.79 -25.52 13.15
CA LEU A 118 22.73 -26.11 14.10
C LEU A 118 23.74 -25.08 14.64
N LYS A 119 24.19 -24.14 13.81
CA LYS A 119 25.03 -23.02 14.25
C LYS A 119 24.30 -22.15 15.28
N ASN A 120 23.06 -21.76 14.98
CA ASN A 120 22.33 -20.78 15.79
C ASN A 120 21.78 -21.40 17.08
N VAL A 121 21.31 -22.63 17.02
CA VAL A 121 20.62 -23.31 18.12
C VAL A 121 21.58 -24.10 18.99
N ALA A 122 22.46 -24.87 18.37
CA ALA A 122 23.37 -25.77 19.08
C ALA A 122 24.82 -25.26 19.11
N GLY A 123 25.09 -24.07 18.56
CA GLY A 123 26.41 -23.43 18.64
C GLY A 123 27.50 -24.05 17.77
N PHE A 124 27.15 -24.90 16.79
CA PHE A 124 28.16 -25.53 15.93
C PHE A 124 28.93 -24.52 15.09
N LYS A 125 30.25 -24.71 14.96
CA LYS A 125 31.07 -23.95 14.01
C LYS A 125 30.77 -24.40 12.58
N MET A 126 30.70 -23.48 11.64
CA MET A 126 30.46 -23.83 10.23
C MET A 126 31.55 -24.72 9.62
N ASP A 127 32.79 -24.61 10.12
CA ASP A 127 33.91 -25.44 9.67
C ASP A 127 33.72 -26.93 9.94
N TYR A 128 32.94 -27.29 10.96
CA TYR A 128 32.61 -28.69 11.27
C TYR A 128 31.89 -29.37 10.09
N PHE A 129 31.06 -28.64 9.36
CA PHE A 129 30.27 -29.18 8.25
C PHE A 129 31.01 -29.15 6.90
N LYS A 130 32.29 -28.75 6.86
CA LYS A 130 33.10 -28.76 5.63
C LYS A 130 33.27 -30.20 5.15
N GLY A 131 32.95 -30.45 3.88
CA GLY A 131 33.04 -31.79 3.28
C GLY A 131 31.89 -32.75 3.61
N MET A 132 31.08 -32.49 4.65
CA MET A 132 29.95 -33.35 5.00
C MET A 132 28.83 -33.31 3.94
N SER A 133 28.19 -34.43 3.66
CA SER A 133 27.04 -34.49 2.75
C SER A 133 25.72 -34.20 3.49
N TYR A 134 24.61 -34.12 2.74
CA TYR A 134 23.28 -34.01 3.35
C TYR A 134 23.00 -35.19 4.30
N ASN A 135 23.39 -36.41 3.92
CA ASN A 135 23.12 -37.62 4.70
C ASN A 135 23.91 -37.66 6.01
N ASP A 136 25.07 -37.00 6.07
CA ASP A 136 25.89 -36.93 7.29
C ASP A 136 25.35 -35.87 8.26
N ILE A 137 24.79 -34.77 7.72
CA ILE A 137 24.25 -33.65 8.50
C ILE A 137 22.84 -33.95 9.03
N CYS A 138 22.07 -34.78 8.32
CA CYS A 138 20.68 -35.07 8.67
C CYS A 138 20.48 -35.67 10.07
N PRO A 139 21.22 -36.72 10.46
CA PRO A 139 21.09 -37.29 11.81
C PRO A 139 21.47 -36.32 12.93
N VAL A 140 22.47 -35.45 12.69
CA VAL A 140 22.89 -34.45 13.67
C VAL A 140 21.80 -33.40 13.86
N PHE A 141 21.19 -32.94 12.77
CA PHE A 141 20.07 -32.00 12.82
C PHE A 141 18.88 -32.58 13.59
N GLU A 142 18.46 -33.79 13.25
CA GLU A 142 17.30 -34.46 13.85
C GLU A 142 17.46 -34.61 15.37
N LYS A 143 18.62 -35.07 15.84
CA LYS A 143 18.93 -35.16 17.27
C LYS A 143 18.73 -33.84 18.02
N HIS A 144 19.15 -32.71 17.44
CA HIS A 144 19.02 -31.40 18.06
C HIS A 144 17.62 -30.78 17.86
N PHE A 145 16.94 -31.13 16.78
CA PHE A 145 15.57 -30.70 16.52
C PHE A 145 14.60 -31.38 17.50
N ASP A 146 14.65 -32.69 17.63
CA ASP A 146 13.78 -33.47 18.51
C ASP A 146 14.01 -33.13 19.98
N SER A 147 15.28 -32.95 20.37
CA SER A 147 15.62 -32.45 21.70
C SER A 147 14.89 -31.15 22.00
N ASN A 148 14.85 -30.19 21.06
CA ASN A 148 14.19 -28.90 21.28
C ASN A 148 12.67 -29.00 21.29
N VAL A 149 12.09 -29.86 20.46
CA VAL A 149 10.64 -30.11 20.46
C VAL A 149 10.22 -30.77 21.77
N ALA A 150 11.05 -31.62 22.36
CA ALA A 150 10.77 -32.24 23.65
C ALA A 150 10.78 -31.27 24.86
N PHE A 151 11.33 -30.05 24.69
CA PHE A 151 11.35 -29.02 25.73
C PHE A 151 10.23 -27.95 25.55
N LEU A 152 9.37 -28.08 24.55
CA LEU A 152 8.21 -27.21 24.29
C LEU A 152 6.91 -27.88 24.74
#